data_AF-A0A8J4Q9X6-F1
#
_entry.id   AF-A0A8J4Q9X6-F1
#
_cell.length_a   1.000
_cell.length_b   1.000
_cell.length_c   1.000
_cell.angle_alpha   90.00
_cell.angle_beta   90.00
_cell.angle_gamma   90.00
#
_symmetry.space_group_name_H-M   'P 1'
#
loop_
_entity.id
_entity.type
_entity.pdbx_description
1 polymer ?
#
loop_
_entity_poly.entity_id
_entity_poly.type
_entity_poly.pdbx_seq_one_letter_code
_entity_poly.pdbx_strand_id
1 'polypeptide(L)' 'MGKNRVFQECPNDPGERSRLWVYKDIDKVLRKNKGTKAIQAMDIRASFARQQYRTTLDRNKAFSKVEVH' A
#
# COMPACT_ATOMS: atom_id res chain seq x y z
N MET A 1 10.84 2.29 -13.53
CA MET A 1 10.47 1.52 -14.74
C MET A 1 9.76 0.18 -14.46
N GLY A 2 9.96 -0.52 -13.33
CA GLY A 2 9.32 -1.84 -13.11
C GLY A 2 7.91 -1.87 -12.50
N LYS A 3 7.50 -0.84 -11.75
CA LYS A 3 6.25 -0.86 -10.96
C LYS A 3 4.98 -0.86 -11.82
N ASN A 4 4.98 -0.13 -12.93
CA ASN A 4 3.81 -0.04 -13.82
C ASN A 4 3.49 -1.39 -14.46
N ARG A 5 4.52 -2.19 -14.80
CA ARG A 5 4.33 -3.51 -15.40
C ARG A 5 3.64 -4.47 -14.43
N VAL A 6 4.07 -4.50 -13.18
CA VAL A 6 3.43 -5.32 -12.13
C VAL A 6 2.02 -4.84 -11.80
N PHE A 7 1.76 -3.53 -11.88
CA PHE A 7 0.41 -3.02 -11.73
C PHE A 7 -0.49 -3.49 -12.89
N GLN A 8 0.04 -3.53 -14.12
CA GLN A 8 -0.66 -4.02 -15.30
C GLN A 8 -0.87 -5.55 -15.31
N GLU A 9 -0.07 -6.33 -14.59
CA GLU A 9 -0.27 -7.79 -14.46
C GLU A 9 -1.68 -8.10 -13.94
N CYS A 10 -2.11 -7.41 -12.88
CA CYS A 10 -3.49 -7.49 -12.41
C CYS A 10 -3.88 -6.17 -11.72
N PRO A 11 -4.54 -5.24 -12.43
CA PRO A 11 -4.90 -3.93 -11.88
C PRO A 11 -5.86 -4.04 -10.70
N ASN A 12 -6.78 -5.00 -10.75
CA ASN A 12 -7.90 -5.11 -9.80
C ASN A 12 -7.61 -6.05 -8.62
N ASP A 13 -6.78 -7.08 -8.83
CA ASP A 13 -6.42 -8.02 -7.77
C ASP A 13 -4.93 -7.99 -7.44
N PRO A 14 -4.53 -7.34 -6.33
CA PRO A 14 -3.14 -7.38 -5.88
C PRO A 14 -2.66 -8.79 -5.51
N GLY A 15 -3.56 -9.73 -5.21
CA GLY A 15 -3.19 -11.12 -4.92
C GLY A 15 -2.57 -11.87 -6.11
N GLU A 16 -2.81 -11.39 -7.32
CA GLU A 16 -2.33 -11.98 -8.58
C GLU A 16 -1.09 -11.28 -9.16
N ARG A 17 -0.56 -10.27 -8.46
CA ARG A 17 0.62 -9.54 -8.90
C ARG A 17 1.90 -10.24 -8.47
N SER A 18 2.94 -10.13 -9.27
CA SER A 18 4.26 -10.68 -8.94
C SER A 18 4.90 -10.03 -7.71
N ARG A 19 4.59 -8.75 -7.44
CA ARG A 19 5.22 -7.97 -6.38
C ARG A 19 4.27 -6.96 -5.74
N LEU A 20 4.42 -6.73 -4.45
CA LEU A 20 3.62 -5.75 -3.69
C LEU A 20 4.51 -4.75 -2.93
N TRP A 21 4.11 -3.47 -2.94
CA TRP A 21 4.81 -2.33 -2.31
C TRP A 21 3.88 -1.22 -1.82
N VAL A 22 2.57 -1.44 -1.95
CA VAL A 22 1.54 -0.56 -1.40
C VAL A 22 1.04 -1.23 -0.14
N TYR A 23 1.20 -0.55 0.99
CA TYR A 23 0.82 -1.10 2.30
C TYR A 23 -0.63 -1.60 2.31
N LYS A 24 -1.58 -0.83 1.75
CA LYS A 24 -2.99 -1.22 1.66
C LYS A 24 -3.21 -2.51 0.88
N ASP A 25 -2.47 -2.72 -0.20
CA ASP A 25 -2.58 -3.93 -1.01
C ASP A 25 -1.97 -5.14 -0.27
N ILE A 26 -0.82 -4.96 0.36
CA ILE A 26 -0.17 -5.98 1.21
C ILE A 26 -1.08 -6.38 2.36
N ASP A 27 -1.61 -5.41 3.11
CA ASP A 27 -2.51 -5.63 4.24
C ASP A 27 -3.80 -6.34 3.80
N LYS A 28 -4.41 -5.94 2.67
CA LYS A 28 -5.61 -6.61 2.11
C LYS A 28 -5.32 -8.06 1.73
N VAL A 29 -4.20 -8.33 1.08
CA VAL A 29 -3.80 -9.68 0.64
C VAL A 29 -3.54 -10.58 1.86
N LEU A 30 -2.79 -10.09 2.85
CA LEU A 30 -2.45 -10.86 4.05
C LEU A 30 -3.68 -11.10 4.92
N ARG A 31 -4.49 -10.08 5.23
CA ARG A 31 -5.69 -10.23 6.08
C ARG A 31 -6.73 -11.16 5.49
N LYS A 32 -6.87 -11.16 4.17
CA LYS A 32 -7.87 -11.99 3.47
C LYS A 32 -7.30 -13.33 3.03
N ASN A 33 -6.05 -13.66 3.37
CA ASN A 33 -5.32 -14.83 2.87
C ASN A 33 -5.46 -15.01 1.34
N LYS A 34 -5.42 -13.89 0.61
CA LYS A 34 -5.53 -13.87 -0.85
C LYS A 34 -4.17 -13.93 -1.56
N GLY A 35 -3.12 -14.30 -0.84
CA GLY A 35 -1.82 -14.47 -1.44
C GLY A 35 -1.83 -15.69 -2.36
N THR A 36 -1.42 -15.52 -3.61
CA THR A 36 -1.26 -16.63 -4.55
C THR A 36 0.21 -16.89 -4.83
N LYS A 37 0.48 -17.97 -5.56
CA LYS A 37 1.84 -18.28 -6.06
C LYS A 37 2.37 -17.22 -7.03
N ALA A 38 1.52 -16.32 -7.53
CA ALA A 38 1.97 -15.20 -8.34
C ALA A 38 2.87 -14.27 -7.52
N ILE A 39 2.59 -14.06 -6.22
CA ILE A 39 3.37 -13.15 -5.38
C ILE A 39 4.75 -13.75 -5.09
N GLN A 40 5.77 -13.13 -5.67
CA GLN A 40 7.17 -13.51 -5.52
C GLN A 40 7.92 -12.62 -4.52
N ALA A 41 7.47 -11.37 -4.31
CA ALA A 41 8.11 -10.46 -3.35
C ALA A 41 7.16 -9.42 -2.75
N MET A 42 7.42 -9.04 -1.51
CA MET A 42 6.71 -7.97 -0.80
C MET A 42 7.68 -7.01 -0.10
N ASP A 43 7.55 -5.71 -0.37
CA ASP A 43 8.30 -4.66 0.32
C ASP A 43 7.48 -4.12 1.49
N ILE A 44 7.68 -4.70 2.68
CA ILE A 44 6.89 -4.37 3.89
C ILE A 44 7.48 -3.13 4.60
N ARG A 45 8.81 -3.03 4.70
CA ARG A 45 9.48 -1.97 5.47
C ARG A 45 9.22 -0.58 4.89
N ALA A 46 9.42 -0.41 3.59
CA ALA A 46 9.22 0.90 2.96
C ALA A 46 7.72 1.26 2.88
N SER A 47 6.85 0.25 2.78
CA SER A 47 5.40 0.43 2.77
C SER A 47 4.87 0.92 4.12
N PHE A 48 5.38 0.33 5.22
CA PHE A 48 4.99 0.71 6.58
C PHE A 48 5.44 2.14 6.92
N ALA A 49 6.69 2.48 6.63
CA ALA A 49 7.21 3.83 6.83
C ALA A 49 6.39 4.87 6.04
N ARG A 50 6.15 4.63 4.74
CA ARG A 50 5.34 5.54 3.89
C ARG A 50 3.91 5.72 4.41
N GLN A 51 3.30 4.68 4.96
CA GLN A 51 1.97 4.79 5.55
C GLN A 51 1.98 5.66 6.81
N GLN A 52 2.97 5.50 7.70
CA GLN A 52 3.11 6.33 8.90
C GLN A 52 3.33 7.82 8.56
N TYR A 53 4.21 8.13 7.60
CA TYR A 53 4.40 9.53 7.18
C TYR A 53 3.16 10.13 6.52
N ARG A 54 2.40 9.35 5.73
CA ARG A 54 1.12 9.84 5.18
C ARG A 54 0.10 10.09 6.28
N THR A 55 -0.05 9.18 7.24
CA THR A 55 -1.04 9.35 8.30
C THR A 55 -0.68 10.48 9.25
N THR A 56 0.60 10.74 9.53
CA THR A 56 1.01 11.90 10.33
C THR A 56 0.80 13.22 9.59
N LEU A 57 1.10 13.28 8.29
CA LEU A 57 0.79 14.44 7.44
C LEU A 57 -0.71 14.72 7.38
N ASP A 58 -1.53 13.69 7.16
CA ASP A 58 -2.99 13.82 7.16
C ASP A 58 -3.51 14.26 8.54
N ARG A 59 -2.93 13.76 9.64
CA ARG A 59 -3.28 14.20 11.01
C ARG A 59 -2.96 15.68 11.23
N ASN A 60 -1.75 16.10 10.88
CA ASN A 60 -1.32 17.49 11.06
C ASN A 60 -2.15 18.45 10.19
N LYS A 61 -2.55 18.01 8.98
CA LYS A 61 -3.45 18.76 8.09
C LYS A 61 -4.90 18.79 8.60
N ALA A 62 -5.34 17.77 9.32
CA ALA A 62 -6.64 17.75 9.98
C ALA A 62 -6.67 18.70 11.18
N PHE A 63 -5.61 18.72 12.00
CA PHE A 63 -5.50 19.65 13.13
C PHE A 63 -5.31 21.10 12.70
N SER A 64 -4.60 21.37 11.60
CA SER A 64 -4.47 22.74 11.06
C SER A 64 -5.79 23.32 10.53
N LYS A 65 -6.86 22.53 10.41
CA LYS A 65 -8.20 23.00 10.03
C LYS A 65 -9.11 23.30 11.24
N VAL A 66 -8.70 22.93 12.44
CA VAL A 66 -9.51 23.08 13.67
C VAL A 66 -9.23 24.42 14.38
N GLU A 67 -8.15 25.13 14.04
CA GLU A 67 -7.76 26.40 14.69
C GLU A 67 -8.33 27.67 14.03
N VAL A 68 -9.51 27.63 13.39
CA VAL A 68 -10.15 28.86 12.87
C VAL A 68 -11.65 28.91 13.19
N HIS A 69 -11.97 29.17 14.46
CA HIS A 69 -13.10 30.03 14.87
C HIS A 69 -12.93 30.50 16.31
#